data_AF-A0A5J6HZU7-F1
#
_entry.id   AF-A0A5J6HZU7-F1
#
_cell.length_a   1.000
_cell.length_b   1.000
_cell.length_c   1.000
_cell.angle_alpha   90.00
_cell.angle_beta   90.00
_cell.angle_gamma   90.00
#
_symmetry.space_group_name_H-M   'P 1'
#
loop_
_entity.id
_entity.type
_entity.pdbx_description
1 polymer ?
#
loop_
_entity_poly.entity_id
_entity_poly.type
_entity_poly.pdbx_seq_one_letter_code
_entity_poly.pdbx_strand_id
1 'polypeptide(L)' 'MERQQILDLYEWSPGVCFRHPDRGAVSTIVVKTLHPRGDGRHEIRACEDCVIAMEDIRREDAARRGSEYEPGHVGECEE' A
#
# COMPACT_ATOMS: atom_id res chain seq x y z
N MET A 1 14.40 -0.01 10.17
CA MET A 1 13.24 -0.90 10.30
C MET A 1 13.41 -2.02 9.29
N GLU A 2 13.28 -3.28 9.69
CA GLU A 2 13.42 -4.40 8.76
C GLU A 2 12.17 -4.54 7.89
N ARG A 3 12.33 -4.97 6.64
CA ARG A 3 11.25 -5.15 5.65
C ARG A 3 10.07 -5.94 6.23
N GLN A 4 10.36 -7.02 6.94
CA GLN A 4 9.35 -7.89 7.54
C GLN A 4 8.49 -7.17 8.57
N GLN A 5 9.09 -6.33 9.43
CA GLN A 5 8.35 -5.59 10.46
C GLN A 5 7.31 -4.63 9.88
N ILE A 6 7.58 -4.06 8.69
CA ILE A 6 6.62 -3.21 7.98
C ILE A 6 5.49 -4.06 7.39
N LEU A 7 5.82 -5.20 6.77
CA LEU A 7 4.83 -6.08 6.15
C LEU A 7 3.86 -6.67 7.19
N ASP A 8 4.34 -6.97 8.39
CA ASP A 8 3.52 -7.46 9.51
C ASP A 8 2.48 -6.44 10.01
N LEU A 9 2.58 -5.16 9.63
CA LEU A 9 1.59 -4.13 9.98
C LEU A 9 0.33 -4.18 9.11
N TYR A 10 0.32 -4.97 8.03
CA TYR A 10 -0.79 -5.00 7.08
C TYR A 10 -1.53 -6.33 7.04
N GLU A 11 -2.82 -6.26 6.71
CA GLU A 11 -3.63 -7.45 6.46
C GLU A 11 -3.50 -7.90 5.00
N TRP A 12 -2.87 -9.06 4.82
CA TRP A 12 -2.62 -9.65 3.52
C TRP A 12 -3.74 -10.57 3.07
N SER A 13 -4.11 -10.46 1.80
CA SER A 13 -5.10 -11.30 1.14
C SER A 13 -4.68 -11.61 -0.30
N PRO A 14 -5.07 -12.78 -0.85
CA PRO A 14 -4.79 -13.10 -2.25
C PRO A 14 -5.47 -12.09 -3.18
N GLY A 15 -4.71 -11.57 -4.14
CA GLY A 15 -5.19 -10.57 -5.09
C GLY A 15 -4.16 -10.27 -6.18
N VAL A 16 -4.55 -9.42 -7.12
CA VAL A 16 -3.66 -8.99 -8.21
C VAL A 16 -3.10 -7.61 -7.87
N CYS A 17 -1.77 -7.49 -7.89
CA CYS A 17 -1.12 -6.21 -7.67
C CYS A 17 -1.38 -5.28 -8.87
N PHE A 18 -1.84 -4.05 -8.60
CA PHE A 18 -2.13 -3.06 -9.63
C PHE A 18 -0.90 -2.70 -10.50
N ARG A 19 0.31 -2.81 -9.93
CA ARG A 19 1.58 -2.49 -10.60
C ARG A 19 2.20 -3.68 -11.32
N HIS A 20 1.89 -4.90 -10.90
CA HIS A 20 2.45 -6.14 -11.44
C HIS A 20 1.35 -7.16 -11.75
N PRO A 21 0.43 -6.85 -12.69
CA PRO A 21 -0.67 -7.76 -13.02
C PRO A 21 -0.18 -9.10 -13.62
N ASP A 22 0.98 -9.09 -14.26
CA ASP A 22 1.61 -10.28 -14.88
C ASP A 22 1.96 -11.39 -13.88
N ARG A 23 2.16 -11.06 -12.60
CA ARG A 23 2.44 -12.05 -11.55
C ARG A 23 1.20 -12.86 -11.16
N GLY A 24 0.01 -12.49 -11.65
CA GLY A 24 -1.25 -13.13 -11.29
C GLY A 24 -1.63 -12.87 -9.83
N ALA A 25 -2.36 -13.82 -9.24
CA ALA A 25 -2.79 -13.74 -7.84
C ALA A 25 -1.61 -14.01 -6.90
N VAL A 26 -1.25 -13.00 -6.11
CA VAL A 26 -0.19 -13.04 -5.10
C VAL A 26 -0.72 -12.50 -3.77
N SER A 27 0.08 -12.56 -2.71
CA SER A 27 -0.25 -11.89 -1.45
C SER A 27 -0.29 -10.37 -1.67
N THR A 28 -1.42 -9.73 -1.36
CA THR A 28 -1.63 -8.30 -1.55
C THR A 28 -2.41 -7.66 -0.40
N ILE A 29 -2.26 -6.35 -0.24
CA ILE A 29 -3.08 -5.55 0.68
C ILE A 29 -3.96 -4.61 -0.15
N VAL A 30 -5.08 -4.16 0.40
CA VAL A 30 -5.87 -3.08 -0.20
C VAL A 30 -5.20 -1.75 0.16
N VAL A 31 -4.76 -1.01 -0.86
CA VAL A 31 -4.08 0.28 -0.69
C VAL A 31 -4.98 1.47 -0.98
N LYS A 32 -6.11 1.24 -1.65
CA LYS A 32 -7.11 2.29 -1.89
C LYS A 32 -8.41 1.67 -2.32
N THR A 33 -9.53 2.22 -1.87
CA THR A 33 -10.84 1.88 -2.40
C THR A 33 -11.38 3.04 -3.21
N LEU A 34 -11.50 2.85 -4.52
CA LEU A 34 -12.10 3.82 -5.42
C LEU A 34 -13.62 3.66 -5.45
N HIS A 35 -14.31 4.80 -5.49
CA HIS A 35 -15.75 4.90 -5.67
C HIS A 35 -16.04 5.69 -6.95
N PRO A 36 -15.82 5.11 -8.15
CA PRO A 36 -16.20 5.74 -9.41
C PRO A 36 -17.70 6.09 -9.43
N ARG A 37 -18.08 7.14 -10.18
CA ARG A 37 -19.49 7.53 -10.36
C ARG A 37 -20.26 6.36 -11.02
N GLY A 38 -20.88 5.51 -10.20
CA GLY A 38 -21.53 4.24 -10.52
C GLY A 38 -21.62 3.33 -9.29
N ASP A 39 -22.13 2.10 -9.43
CA ASP A 39 -22.45 1.19 -8.32
C ASP A 39 -21.28 0.26 -7.90
N GLY A 40 -20.03 0.67 -8.11
CA GLY A 40 -18.87 -0.20 -7.91
C GLY A 40 -17.87 0.34 -6.91
N ARG A 41 -17.60 -0.41 -5.84
CA ARG A 41 -16.35 -0.27 -5.07
C ARG A 41 -15.24 -0.98 -5.82
N HIS A 42 -14.14 -0.29 -6.10
CA HIS A 42 -12.97 -0.90 -6.74
C HIS A 42 -11.76 -0.81 -5.80
N GLU A 43 -11.33 -1.96 -5.31
CA GLU A 43 -10.15 -2.08 -4.46
C GLU A 43 -8.88 -2.10 -5.31
N ILE A 44 -8.01 -1.12 -5.11
CA ILE A 44 -6.64 -1.15 -5.62
C ILE A 44 -5.82 -1.96 -4.63
N ARG A 45 -5.15 -3.00 -5.13
CA ARG A 45 -4.33 -3.91 -4.31
C ARG A 45 -2.86 -3.84 -4.67
N ALA A 46 -1.97 -3.97 -3.68
CA ALA A 46 -0.52 -3.95 -3.87
C ALA A 46 0.16 -5.15 -3.22
N CYS A 47 1.18 -5.71 -3.88
CA CYS A 47 2.02 -6.77 -3.31
C CYS A 47 3.10 -6.21 -2.36
N GLU A 48 3.78 -7.10 -1.66
CA GLU A 48 4.86 -6.81 -0.71
C GLU A 48 5.89 -5.81 -1.23
N ASP A 49 6.44 -6.03 -2.43
CA ASP A 49 7.42 -5.09 -3.02
C ASP A 49 6.84 -3.69 -3.26
N CYS A 50 5.57 -3.62 -3.66
CA CYS A 50 4.92 -2.33 -3.89
C CYS A 50 4.62 -1.62 -2.57
N VAL A 51 4.21 -2.34 -1.53
CA VAL A 51 4.02 -1.79 -0.17
C VAL A 51 5.32 -1.19 0.34
N ILE A 52 6.42 -1.92 0.24
CA ILE A 52 7.74 -1.43 0.68
C ILE A 52 8.19 -0.21 -0.12
N ALA A 53 8.00 -0.21 -1.45
CA ALA A 53 8.32 0.96 -2.25
C ALA A 53 7.47 2.18 -1.89
N MET A 54 6.19 2.01 -1.55
CA MET A 54 5.33 3.12 -1.10
C MET A 54 5.73 3.63 0.28
N GLU A 55 6.09 2.75 1.20
CA GLU A 55 6.60 3.11 2.53
C GLU A 55 7.92 3.87 2.45
N ASP A 56 8.80 3.50 1.53
CA ASP A 56 10.05 4.22 1.31
C ASP A 56 9.78 5.66 0.82
N ILE A 57 8.87 5.83 -0.14
CA ILE A 57 8.43 7.14 -0.63
C ILE A 57 7.82 7.98 0.52
N ARG A 58 6.99 7.38 1.39
CA ARG A 58 6.41 8.07 2.56
C ARG A 58 7.49 8.53 3.53
N ARG A 59 8.49 7.67 3.80
CA ARG A 59 9.63 8.01 4.65
C ARG A 59 10.44 9.18 4.07
N GLU A 60 10.73 9.13 2.77
CA GLU A 60 11.44 10.22 2.08
C GLU A 60 10.65 11.53 2.11
N ASP A 61 9.33 11.48 1.92
CA ASP A 61 8.48 12.68 1.97
C ASP A 61 8.40 13.28 3.37
N ALA A 62 8.23 12.45 4.40
CA ALA A 62 8.26 12.88 5.80
C ALA A 62 9.60 13.55 6.15
N ALA A 63 10.72 12.93 5.77
CA ALA A 63 12.05 13.49 5.94
C ALA A 63 12.20 14.84 5.23
N ARG A 64 11.65 14.98 4.02
CA ARG A 64 11.67 16.24 3.25
C ARG A 64 10.82 17.34 3.87
N ARG A 65 9.70 16.99 4.53
CA ARG A 65 8.79 17.93 5.20
C ARG A 65 9.19 18.24 6.64
N GLY A 66 10.16 17.51 7.20
CA GLY A 66 10.49 17.59 8.62
C GLY A 66 9.41 17.00 9.52
N SER A 67 8.57 16.11 8.98
CA SER A 67 7.53 15.37 9.72
C SER A 67 8.08 14.05 10.24
N GLU A 68 7.47 13.52 11.29
CA GLU A 68 7.79 12.16 11.76
C GLU A 68 7.21 11.12 10.79
N TYR A 69 8.00 10.11 10.45
CA TYR A 69 7.54 9.00 9.62
C TYR A 69 6.99 7.89 10.51
N GLU A 70 5.73 7.54 10.29
CA GLU A 70 5.06 6.41 10.92
C GLU A 70 4.79 5.33 9.84
N PRO A 71 5.22 4.07 10.05
CA PRO A 71 4.96 2.97 9.13
C PRO A 71 3.54 2.43 9.28
N GLY A 72 3.08 1.63 8.32
CA GLY A 72 1.77 0.95 8.42
C GLY A 72 0.61 1.76 7.82
N HIS A 73 0.86 2.98 7.37
CA HIS A 73 -0.16 3.90 6.86
C HIS A 73 -0.27 3.93 5.33
N VAL A 74 0.11 2.83 4.66
CA VAL A 74 -0.06 2.74 3.19
C VAL A 74 -1.54 2.58 2.89
N GLY A 75 -2.09 3.55 2.18
CA GLY A 75 -3.47 3.55 1.74
C GLY A 75 -4.45 4.27 2.66
N GLU A 76 -3.98 4.71 3.81
CA GLU A 76 -4.67 5.70 4.62
C GLU A 76 -4.46 7.07 3.95
N CYS A 77 -5.50 7.59 3.32
CA CYS A 77 -5.54 9.01 2.98
C CYS A 77 -5.80 9.75 4.29
N GLU A 78 -4.85 10.58 4.72
CA GLU A 78 -5.16 11.69 5.63
C GLU A 78 -6.27 12.50 4.94
N GLU A 79 -7.41 12.60 5.62
CA GLU A 79 -8.63 13.27 5.18
C GLU A 79 -8.45 14.79 4.96
#